data_AF-E6ME85-F1
#
_entry.id   AF-E6ME85-F1
#
_cell.length_a   1.000
_cell.length_b   1.000
_cell.length_c   1.000
_cell.angle_alpha   90.00
_cell.angle_beta   90.00
_cell.angle_gamma   90.00
#
_symmetry.space_group_name_H-M   'P 1'
#
loop_
_entity.id
_entity.type
_entity.pdbx_description
1 polymer ?
#
loop_
_entity_poly.entity_id
_entity_poly.type
_entity_poly.pdbx_seq_one_letter_code
_entity_poly.pdbx_strand_id
1 'polypeptide(L)'
;MDGDVTGRIKCTLANWTGLAYKIPRSYLDKCKDRQDLKQSGVYFLFGKNEDDNDEVYIGQAGIRKNGEGVLFRVAEHLKDETYFSDAVMLTTQNNSFGPTEISYLENRFTNMVIATDRFHVRNGNNPNPGNVTEEKESELDDFVEYSKMVLGVLGYKVFVPLVKADPAVTVEDQEELMLYLSRKGKKSNKTIEVKCMRTNEGSVVLKNSMYRRK
;
A
#
# COMPACT_ATOMS: atom_id res chain seq x y z
N MET A 1 5.37 11.67 -16.54
CA MET A 1 6.56 12.54 -16.60
C MET A 1 7.46 12.10 -17.72
N ASP A 2 7.78 10.81 -17.78
CA ASP A 2 8.75 10.28 -18.77
C ASP A 2 8.09 9.73 -20.04
N GLY A 3 6.75 9.66 -20.11
CA GLY A 3 6.02 9.06 -21.24
C GLY A 3 6.09 7.52 -21.29
N ASP A 4 6.78 6.90 -20.33
CA ASP A 4 6.94 5.46 -20.17
C ASP A 4 6.23 4.99 -18.89
N VAL A 5 5.50 3.87 -18.99
CA VAL A 5 4.80 3.20 -17.88
C VAL A 5 5.75 2.63 -16.83
N THR A 6 7.01 2.39 -17.20
CA THR A 6 8.07 1.91 -16.30
C THR A 6 8.89 3.05 -15.68
N GLY A 7 8.68 4.29 -16.12
CA GLY A 7 9.43 5.46 -15.67
C GLY A 7 8.77 6.22 -14.51
N ARG A 8 9.10 7.50 -14.37
CA ARG A 8 8.50 8.38 -13.36
C ARG A 8 7.08 8.77 -13.74
N ILE A 9 6.18 8.60 -12.79
CA ILE A 9 4.77 8.95 -12.96
C ILE A 9 4.39 9.97 -11.88
N LYS A 10 3.74 11.06 -12.31
CA LYS A 10 3.06 12.04 -11.44
C LYS A 10 1.56 11.85 -11.67
N CYS A 11 0.80 11.71 -10.60
CA CYS A 11 -0.65 11.59 -10.62
C CYS A 11 -1.27 12.74 -9.83
N THR A 12 -2.35 13.27 -10.39
CA THR A 12 -3.22 14.29 -9.79
C THR A 12 -4.65 13.96 -10.18
N LEU A 13 -5.63 14.36 -9.36
CA LEU A 13 -7.04 14.24 -9.69
C LEU A 13 -7.66 15.63 -9.77
N ALA A 14 -8.71 15.78 -10.58
CA ALA A 14 -9.46 17.01 -10.64
C ALA A 14 -10.04 17.32 -9.25
N ASN A 15 -9.92 18.57 -8.80
CA ASN A 15 -10.41 19.05 -7.49
C ASN A 15 -9.76 18.38 -6.26
N TRP A 16 -8.68 17.62 -6.43
CA TRP A 16 -7.87 17.10 -5.33
C TRP A 16 -6.52 17.84 -5.30
N THR A 17 -6.16 18.41 -4.15
CA THR A 17 -4.88 19.11 -3.96
C THR A 17 -3.72 18.14 -3.77
N GLY A 18 -3.98 16.85 -3.65
CA GLY A 18 -2.93 15.84 -3.49
C GLY A 18 -2.09 15.62 -4.75
N LEU A 19 -0.83 15.28 -4.49
CA LEU A 19 0.14 14.90 -5.49
C LEU A 19 0.68 13.52 -5.14
N ALA A 20 0.61 12.60 -6.09
CA ALA A 20 1.24 11.30 -5.97
C ALA A 20 2.36 11.15 -7.01
N TYR A 21 3.48 10.60 -6.58
CA TYR A 21 4.63 10.32 -7.43
C TYR A 21 5.04 8.86 -7.28
N LYS A 22 4.96 8.07 -8.36
CA LYS A 22 5.61 6.76 -8.46
C LYS A 22 6.98 6.95 -9.10
N ILE A 23 8.02 6.50 -8.40
CA ILE A 23 9.41 6.63 -8.84
C ILE A 23 10.11 5.28 -8.65
N PRO A 24 10.60 4.65 -9.72
CA PRO A 24 11.47 3.49 -9.61
C PRO A 24 12.72 3.82 -8.80
N ARG A 25 13.23 2.89 -7.98
CA ARG A 25 14.42 3.10 -7.13
C ARG A 25 15.59 3.71 -7.90
N SER A 26 15.85 3.23 -9.12
CA SER A 26 16.95 3.68 -10.00
C SER A 26 16.79 5.13 -10.51
N TYR A 27 15.59 5.72 -10.40
CA TYR A 27 15.27 7.03 -10.96
C TYR A 27 15.11 8.11 -9.87
N LEU A 28 15.30 7.78 -8.59
CA LEU A 28 15.19 8.73 -7.48
C LEU A 28 16.11 9.95 -7.64
N ASP A 29 17.34 9.75 -8.11
CA ASP A 29 18.29 10.85 -8.35
C ASP A 29 17.81 11.83 -9.42
N LYS A 30 16.96 11.39 -10.36
CA LYS A 30 16.42 12.24 -11.42
C LYS A 30 15.32 13.19 -10.93
N CYS A 31 14.91 13.10 -9.66
CA CYS A 31 13.80 13.90 -9.12
C CYS A 31 14.23 15.01 -8.15
N LYS A 32 15.53 15.23 -7.96
CA LYS A 32 16.07 16.23 -7.02
C LYS A 32 15.66 17.67 -7.35
N ASP A 33 15.30 17.93 -8.59
CA ASP A 33 14.82 19.22 -9.10
C ASP A 33 13.33 19.48 -8.80
N ARG A 34 12.58 18.48 -8.35
CA ARG A 34 11.12 18.56 -8.14
C ARG A 34 10.80 19.20 -6.78
N GLN A 35 10.39 20.46 -6.81
CA GLN A 35 10.08 21.23 -5.60
C GLN A 35 8.95 20.63 -4.75
N ASP A 36 7.91 20.07 -5.37
CA ASP A 36 6.82 19.38 -4.65
C ASP A 36 7.36 18.27 -3.74
N LEU A 37 8.42 17.56 -4.16
CA LEU A 37 9.00 16.44 -3.41
C LEU A 37 9.95 16.88 -2.27
N LYS A 38 10.21 18.18 -2.16
CA LYS A 38 10.92 18.78 -1.03
C LYS A 38 9.99 19.13 0.13
N GLN A 39 8.69 18.96 -0.06
CA GLN A 39 7.66 19.26 0.94
C GLN A 39 7.47 18.10 1.93
N SER A 40 6.67 18.37 2.97
CA SER A 40 6.20 17.33 3.88
C SER A 40 5.33 16.32 3.14
N GLY A 41 5.38 15.05 3.54
CA GLY A 41 4.56 14.02 2.93
C GLY A 41 4.71 12.66 3.60
N VAL A 42 3.97 11.70 3.05
CA VAL A 42 4.05 10.28 3.39
C VAL A 42 4.51 9.50 2.18
N TYR A 43 5.15 8.36 2.39
CA TYR A 43 5.70 7.55 1.33
C TYR A 43 5.57 6.06 1.60
N PHE A 44 5.52 5.30 0.51
CA PHE A 44 5.44 3.86 0.47
C PHE A 44 6.67 3.35 -0.28
N LEU A 45 7.41 2.42 0.31
CA LEU A 45 8.49 1.71 -0.36
C LEU A 45 7.99 0.29 -0.61
N PHE A 46 7.74 -0.03 -1.88
CA PHE A 46 7.24 -1.33 -2.30
C PHE A 46 8.40 -2.24 -2.68
N GLY A 47 8.33 -3.50 -2.26
CA GLY A 47 9.33 -4.49 -2.57
C GLY A 47 8.82 -5.90 -2.29
N LYS A 48 9.76 -6.80 -2.06
CA LYS A 48 9.48 -8.18 -1.67
C LYS A 48 10.35 -8.56 -0.48
N ASN A 49 9.81 -9.39 0.40
CA ASN A 49 10.57 -9.96 1.51
C ASN A 49 11.38 -11.20 1.08
N GLU A 50 12.10 -11.81 2.03
CA GLU A 50 12.93 -13.01 1.79
C GLU A 50 12.14 -14.22 1.29
N ASP A 51 10.85 -14.29 1.60
CA ASP A 51 9.92 -15.34 1.17
C ASP A 51 9.25 -15.04 -0.19
N ASP A 52 9.72 -14.01 -0.92
CA ASP A 52 9.18 -13.53 -2.20
C ASP A 52 7.74 -12.99 -2.13
N ASN A 53 7.25 -12.70 -0.91
CA ASN A 53 5.94 -12.07 -0.68
C ASN A 53 6.03 -10.55 -0.83
N ASP A 54 4.94 -9.94 -1.29
CA ASP A 54 4.83 -8.49 -1.42
C ASP A 54 4.99 -7.80 -0.06
N GLU A 55 5.89 -6.83 0.01
CA GLU A 55 6.22 -6.07 1.21
C GLU A 55 6.05 -4.57 0.97
N VAL A 56 5.60 -3.85 1.99
CA VAL A 56 5.57 -2.39 1.99
C VAL A 56 6.10 -1.81 3.29
N TYR A 57 6.94 -0.78 3.17
CA TYR A 57 7.29 0.11 4.27
C TYR A 57 6.59 1.45 4.08
N ILE A 58 5.95 1.95 5.13
CA ILE A 58 5.21 3.20 5.10
C ILE A 58 5.93 4.17 6.05
N GLY A 59 6.27 5.34 5.56
CA GLY A 59 6.97 6.33 6.33
C GLY A 59 6.46 7.73 6.09
N GLN A 60 6.86 8.65 6.97
CA GLN A 60 6.63 10.08 6.80
C GLN A 60 7.91 10.90 6.76
N ALA A 61 7.80 12.13 6.27
CA ALA A 61 8.86 13.11 6.29
C ALA A 61 8.28 14.53 6.32
N GLY A 62 8.76 15.37 7.25
CA GLY A 62 8.53 16.81 7.23
C GLY A 62 9.66 17.55 6.53
N ILE A 63 9.44 18.83 6.21
CA ILE A 63 10.47 19.74 5.69
C ILE A 63 11.57 19.93 6.74
N ARG A 64 12.82 19.71 6.34
CA ARG A 64 14.02 19.90 7.17
C ARG A 64 14.60 21.30 6.98
N LYS A 65 15.52 21.70 7.89
CA LYS A 65 16.22 23.01 7.84
C LYS A 65 16.99 23.26 6.52
N ASN A 66 17.40 22.20 5.84
CA ASN A 66 18.08 22.27 4.54
C ASN A 66 17.11 22.44 3.35
N GLY A 67 15.80 22.59 3.60
CA GLY A 67 14.78 22.74 2.57
C GLY A 67 14.42 21.44 1.86
N GLU A 68 14.83 20.29 2.38
CA GLU A 68 14.51 18.97 1.83
C GLU A 68 13.39 18.30 2.63
N GLY A 69 12.62 17.43 1.97
CA GLY A 69 11.44 16.78 2.55
C GLY A 69 11.35 15.29 2.18
N VAL A 70 10.20 14.89 1.64
CA VAL A 70 9.87 13.48 1.42
C VAL A 70 10.86 12.73 0.50
N LEU A 71 11.32 13.33 -0.60
CA LEU A 71 12.29 12.68 -1.48
C LEU A 71 13.63 12.43 -0.79
N PHE A 72 14.09 13.37 0.02
CA PHE A 72 15.34 13.21 0.74
C PHE A 72 15.25 12.07 1.76
N ARG A 73 14.12 11.96 2.47
CA ARG A 73 13.88 10.84 3.39
C ARG A 73 13.86 9.51 2.65
N VAL A 74 13.18 9.42 1.50
CA VAL A 74 13.17 8.21 0.65
C VAL A 74 14.58 7.88 0.14
N ALA A 75 15.37 8.88 -0.24
CA ALA A 75 16.74 8.68 -0.70
C ALA A 75 17.69 8.18 0.41
N GLU A 76 17.42 8.48 1.68
CA GLU A 76 18.17 7.90 2.81
C GLU A 76 18.05 6.37 2.83
N HIS A 77 16.86 5.82 2.52
CA HIS A 77 16.61 4.37 2.42
C HIS A 77 17.36 3.68 1.26
N LEU A 78 18.02 4.43 0.37
CA LEU A 78 18.90 3.82 -0.64
C LEU A 78 20.17 3.22 -0.02
N LYS A 79 20.57 3.71 1.16
CA LYS A 79 21.78 3.28 1.87
C LYS A 79 21.51 2.15 2.86
N ASP A 80 20.24 1.88 3.14
CA ASP A 80 19.83 0.81 4.04
C ASP A 80 20.01 -0.55 3.36
N GLU A 81 20.20 -1.59 4.17
CA GLU A 81 20.34 -2.97 3.66
C GLU A 81 19.06 -3.48 2.97
N THR A 82 17.91 -2.91 3.33
CA THR A 82 16.62 -3.36 2.80
C THR A 82 16.34 -2.80 1.41
N TYR A 83 16.02 -3.70 0.49
CA TYR A 83 15.69 -3.38 -0.89
C TYR A 83 14.22 -2.96 -1.06
N PHE A 84 13.95 -2.04 -1.98
CA PHE A 84 12.61 -1.73 -2.51
C PHE A 84 12.71 -1.50 -4.02
N SER A 85 11.70 -1.87 -4.79
CA SER A 85 11.69 -1.65 -6.25
C SER A 85 11.23 -0.25 -6.61
N ASP A 86 10.18 0.23 -5.95
CA ASP A 86 9.48 1.46 -6.27
C ASP A 86 9.15 2.25 -5.01
N ALA A 87 9.24 3.57 -5.11
CA ALA A 87 8.73 4.49 -4.10
C ALA A 87 7.47 5.19 -4.62
N VAL A 88 6.41 5.21 -3.81
CA VAL A 88 5.26 6.10 -4.03
C VAL A 88 5.27 7.18 -2.94
N MET A 89 5.36 8.44 -3.33
CA MET A 89 5.33 9.58 -2.40
C MET A 89 4.05 10.38 -2.59
N LEU A 90 3.41 10.73 -1.48
CA LEU A 90 2.20 11.54 -1.42
C LEU A 90 2.50 12.85 -0.70
N THR A 91 2.13 13.96 -1.33
CA THR A 91 2.24 15.32 -0.79
C THR A 91 1.09 16.18 -1.35
N THR A 92 1.15 17.50 -1.21
CA THR A 92 0.09 18.42 -1.66
C THR A 92 0.64 19.49 -2.60
N GLN A 93 -0.23 20.07 -3.43
CA GLN A 93 0.13 21.16 -4.34
C GLN A 93 0.46 22.47 -3.62
N ASN A 94 -0.15 22.67 -2.45
CA ASN A 94 -0.09 23.89 -1.66
C ASN A 94 0.74 23.75 -0.38
N ASN A 95 1.52 22.67 -0.24
CA ASN A 95 2.37 22.41 0.93
C ASN A 95 1.61 22.49 2.27
N SER A 96 0.38 21.94 2.32
CA SER A 96 -0.51 22.07 3.47
C SER A 96 -0.24 21.07 4.60
N PHE A 97 0.77 20.21 4.45
CA PHE A 97 1.09 19.16 5.43
C PHE A 97 2.09 19.64 6.49
N GLY A 98 1.65 19.64 7.74
CA GLY A 98 2.49 19.79 8.92
C GLY A 98 2.74 18.43 9.62
N PRO A 99 3.49 18.42 10.74
CA PRO A 99 3.89 17.19 11.44
C PRO A 99 2.71 16.34 11.93
N THR A 100 1.60 16.97 12.30
CA THR A 100 0.38 16.30 12.76
C THR A 100 -0.30 15.55 11.63
N GLU A 101 -0.43 16.19 10.46
CA GLU A 101 -1.08 15.60 9.29
C GLU A 101 -0.30 14.39 8.76
N ILE A 102 1.03 14.50 8.63
CA ILE A 102 1.84 13.38 8.13
C ILE A 102 1.90 12.21 9.12
N SER A 103 1.81 12.47 10.42
CA SER A 103 1.72 11.41 11.44
C SER A 103 0.38 10.69 11.37
N TYR A 104 -0.72 11.45 11.26
CA TYR A 104 -2.06 10.89 11.06
C TYR A 104 -2.11 10.00 9.81
N LEU A 105 -1.62 10.49 8.68
CA LEU A 105 -1.60 9.74 7.42
C LEU A 105 -0.74 8.48 7.51
N GLU A 106 0.47 8.55 8.09
CA GLU A 106 1.33 7.38 8.29
C GLU A 106 0.63 6.30 9.12
N ASN A 107 0.00 6.69 10.25
CA ASN A 107 -0.77 5.77 11.09
C ASN A 107 -1.96 5.17 10.34
N ARG A 108 -2.78 6.02 9.70
CA ARG A 108 -3.99 5.62 8.99
C ARG A 108 -3.66 4.62 7.89
N PHE A 109 -2.69 4.95 7.02
CA PHE A 109 -2.27 4.05 5.96
C PHE A 109 -1.68 2.75 6.50
N THR A 110 -0.83 2.80 7.52
CA THR A 110 -0.24 1.59 8.12
C THR A 110 -1.31 0.64 8.65
N ASN A 111 -2.26 1.16 9.42
CA ASN A 111 -3.35 0.36 9.98
C ASN A 111 -4.26 -0.22 8.90
N MET A 112 -4.51 0.53 7.81
CA MET A 112 -5.28 0.03 6.68
C MET A 112 -4.57 -1.12 5.95
N VAL A 113 -3.26 -1.06 5.77
CA VAL A 113 -2.51 -2.17 5.15
C VAL A 113 -2.52 -3.40 6.05
N ILE A 114 -2.29 -3.22 7.36
CA ILE A 114 -2.37 -4.31 8.34
C ILE A 114 -3.75 -4.97 8.29
N ALA A 115 -4.83 -4.18 8.26
CA ALA A 115 -6.19 -4.69 8.20
C ALA A 115 -6.52 -5.41 6.88
N THR A 116 -5.88 -5.01 5.79
CA THR A 116 -6.08 -5.63 4.46
C THR A 116 -5.35 -6.98 4.33
N ASP A 117 -4.25 -7.17 5.07
CA ASP A 117 -3.43 -8.40 5.12
C ASP A 117 -3.01 -8.92 3.73
N ARG A 118 -2.74 -7.99 2.79
CA ARG A 118 -2.30 -8.32 1.42
C ARG A 118 -0.80 -8.11 1.22
N PHE A 119 -0.22 -7.13 1.89
CA PHE A 119 1.21 -6.83 1.87
C PHE A 119 1.75 -7.03 3.28
N HIS A 120 2.95 -7.58 3.40
CA HIS A 120 3.66 -7.57 4.66
C HIS A 120 4.07 -6.13 5.00
N VAL A 121 3.61 -5.63 6.15
CA VAL A 121 4.00 -4.29 6.64
C VAL A 121 5.31 -4.41 7.39
N ARG A 122 6.35 -3.78 6.85
CA ARG A 122 7.71 -3.86 7.43
C ARG A 122 7.89 -3.02 8.69
N ASN A 123 7.02 -2.04 8.93
CA ASN A 123 7.13 -1.14 10.08
C ASN A 123 7.21 -1.94 11.38
N GLY A 124 8.32 -1.82 12.11
CA GLY A 124 8.51 -2.52 13.39
C GLY A 124 7.73 -1.92 14.57
N ASN A 125 7.11 -0.76 14.37
CA ASN A 125 6.35 -0.01 15.36
C ASN A 125 4.98 0.40 14.82
N ASN A 126 4.02 0.59 15.73
CA ASN A 126 2.76 1.24 15.40
C ASN A 126 3.00 2.77 15.32
N PRO A 127 2.75 3.45 14.19
CA PRO A 127 2.96 4.88 14.08
C PRO A 127 2.07 5.67 15.04
N ASN A 128 2.49 6.88 15.40
CA ASN A 128 1.69 7.77 16.24
C ASN A 128 0.41 8.20 15.49
N PRO A 129 -0.80 8.07 16.05
CA PRO A 129 -2.04 8.49 15.41
C PRO A 129 -2.10 9.97 15.04
N GLY A 130 -1.19 10.79 15.57
CA GLY A 130 -1.24 12.24 15.43
C GLY A 130 -2.33 12.83 16.33
N ASN A 131 -2.40 14.16 16.36
CA ASN A 131 -3.46 14.88 17.05
C ASN A 131 -3.93 16.01 16.12
N VAL A 132 -5.06 15.79 15.47
CA VAL A 132 -5.66 16.69 14.50
C VAL A 132 -7.06 17.09 14.99
N THR A 133 -7.58 18.24 14.56
CA THR A 133 -8.97 18.62 14.85
C THR A 133 -9.92 17.76 14.01
N GLU A 134 -11.20 17.70 14.39
CA GLU A 134 -12.23 16.96 13.66
C GLU A 134 -12.33 17.40 12.19
N GLU A 135 -12.28 18.72 11.94
CA GLU A 135 -12.34 19.26 10.58
C GLU A 135 -11.12 18.80 9.75
N LYS A 136 -9.94 18.79 10.38
CA LYS A 136 -8.70 18.34 9.73
C LYS A 136 -8.73 16.84 9.49
N GLU A 137 -9.25 16.06 10.42
CA GLU A 137 -9.43 14.62 10.26
C GLU A 137 -10.31 14.30 9.04
N SER A 138 -11.45 14.99 8.91
CA SER A 138 -12.33 14.83 7.74
C SER A 138 -11.61 15.13 6.42
N GLU A 139 -10.80 16.19 6.36
CA GLU A 139 -10.00 16.51 5.16
C GLU A 139 -8.94 15.44 4.85
N LEU A 140 -8.30 14.88 5.89
CA LEU A 140 -7.28 13.84 5.73
C LEU A 140 -7.87 12.49 5.34
N ASP A 141 -9.06 12.15 5.83
CA ASP A 141 -9.78 10.94 5.41
C ASP A 141 -10.18 11.03 3.92
N ASP A 142 -10.62 12.19 3.43
CA ASP A 142 -10.83 12.42 1.99
C ASP A 142 -9.52 12.22 1.21
N PHE A 143 -8.41 12.77 1.71
CA PHE A 143 -7.09 12.58 1.11
C PHE A 143 -6.70 11.09 1.05
N VAL A 144 -7.00 10.32 2.09
CA VAL A 144 -6.76 8.87 2.16
C VAL A 144 -7.57 8.14 1.10
N GLU A 145 -8.84 8.47 0.90
CA GLU A 145 -9.69 7.85 -0.12
C GLU A 145 -9.17 8.09 -1.54
N TYR A 146 -8.81 9.33 -1.86
CA TYR A 146 -8.18 9.63 -3.16
C TYR A 146 -6.83 8.92 -3.33
N SER A 147 -6.04 8.83 -2.26
CA SER A 147 -4.75 8.14 -2.27
C SER A 147 -4.89 6.65 -2.54
N LYS A 148 -5.90 5.98 -1.95
CA LYS A 148 -6.21 4.57 -2.23
C LYS A 148 -6.51 4.34 -3.70
N MET A 149 -7.34 5.19 -4.29
CA MET A 149 -7.68 5.09 -5.71
C MET A 149 -6.42 5.25 -6.59
N VAL A 150 -5.60 6.25 -6.30
CA VAL A 150 -4.37 6.53 -7.06
C VAL A 150 -3.37 5.39 -6.95
N LEU A 151 -3.15 4.85 -5.75
CA LEU A 151 -2.28 3.68 -5.54
C LEU A 151 -2.79 2.46 -6.30
N GLY A 152 -4.11 2.21 -6.30
CA GLY A 152 -4.73 1.15 -7.09
C GLY A 152 -4.49 1.31 -8.60
N VAL A 153 -4.65 2.52 -9.14
CA VAL A 153 -4.39 2.84 -10.55
C VAL A 153 -2.91 2.68 -10.90
N LEU A 154 -2.00 3.01 -9.98
CA LEU A 154 -0.55 2.80 -10.13
C LEU A 154 -0.12 1.33 -10.06
N GLY A 155 -1.07 0.42 -9.78
CA GLY A 155 -0.86 -1.03 -9.72
C GLY A 155 -0.68 -1.58 -8.30
N TYR A 156 -0.72 -0.74 -7.27
CA TYR A 156 -0.53 -1.15 -5.88
C TYR A 156 -1.89 -1.38 -5.21
N LYS A 157 -2.29 -2.65 -5.15
CA LYS A 157 -3.55 -3.08 -4.52
C LYS A 157 -3.46 -3.17 -3.00
N VAL A 158 -2.62 -2.34 -2.37
CA VAL A 158 -2.23 -2.44 -0.96
C VAL A 158 -3.41 -2.30 0.02
N PHE A 159 -4.48 -1.62 -0.39
CA PHE A 159 -5.71 -1.43 0.38
C PHE A 159 -6.91 -2.23 -0.16
N VAL A 160 -6.67 -3.17 -1.09
CA VAL A 160 -7.74 -3.99 -1.69
C VAL A 160 -7.64 -5.40 -1.10
N PRO A 161 -8.64 -5.85 -0.32
CA PRO A 161 -8.61 -7.18 0.28
C PRO A 161 -8.63 -8.26 -0.79
N LEU A 162 -7.96 -9.38 -0.52
CA LEU A 162 -7.93 -10.55 -1.42
C LEU A 162 -9.32 -11.16 -1.59
N VAL A 163 -10.13 -11.12 -0.53
CA VAL A 163 -11.51 -11.60 -0.49
C VAL A 163 -12.39 -10.40 -0.19
N LYS A 164 -13.17 -9.95 -1.18
CA LYS A 164 -14.16 -8.90 -0.95
C LYS A 164 -15.34 -9.48 -0.18
N ALA A 165 -15.55 -9.04 1.06
CA ALA A 165 -16.85 -9.15 1.70
C ALA A 165 -17.72 -8.02 1.14
N ASP A 166 -18.23 -8.22 -0.07
CA ASP A 166 -19.07 -7.23 -0.73
C ASP A 166 -20.50 -7.35 -0.16
N PRO A 167 -21.04 -6.34 0.55
CA PRO A 167 -22.35 -6.44 1.19
C PRO A 167 -23.51 -6.52 0.18
N ALA A 168 -23.26 -6.21 -1.09
CA ALA A 168 -24.22 -6.39 -2.18
C ALA A 168 -24.25 -7.82 -2.75
N VAL A 169 -23.24 -8.64 -2.42
CA VAL A 169 -23.17 -10.05 -2.86
C VAL A 169 -23.93 -10.87 -1.83
N THR A 170 -25.02 -11.51 -2.26
CA THR A 170 -25.84 -12.32 -1.35
C THR A 170 -25.04 -13.52 -0.84
N VAL A 171 -25.48 -14.12 0.27
CA VAL A 171 -24.85 -15.34 0.81
C VAL A 171 -24.84 -16.45 -0.24
N GLU A 172 -25.87 -16.52 -1.09
CA GLU A 172 -26.00 -17.46 -2.20
C GLU A 172 -24.93 -17.20 -3.28
N ASP A 173 -24.70 -15.94 -3.67
CA ASP A 173 -23.65 -15.58 -4.63
C ASP A 173 -22.24 -15.86 -4.09
N GLN A 174 -22.02 -15.70 -2.78
CA GLN A 174 -20.74 -16.06 -2.15
C GLN A 174 -20.51 -17.57 -2.16
N GLU A 175 -21.56 -18.38 -1.97
CA GLU A 175 -21.48 -19.85 -2.08
C GLU A 175 -21.20 -20.32 -3.52
N GLU A 176 -21.75 -19.66 -4.56
CA GLU A 176 -21.43 -19.99 -5.95
C GLU A 176 -19.96 -19.76 -6.31
N LEU A 177 -19.32 -18.77 -5.66
CA LEU A 177 -17.90 -18.48 -5.85
C LEU A 177 -16.99 -19.43 -5.06
N MET A 178 -17.54 -20.24 -4.16
CA MET A 178 -16.81 -21.18 -3.34
C MET A 178 -16.57 -22.51 -4.07
N LEU A 179 -15.30 -22.85 -4.20
CA LEU A 179 -14.82 -24.09 -4.80
C LEU A 179 -14.27 -25.00 -3.71
N TYR A 180 -14.72 -26.24 -3.72
CA TYR A 180 -14.34 -27.26 -2.75
C TYR A 180 -13.54 -28.37 -3.45
N LEU A 181 -12.35 -28.65 -2.93
CA LEU A 181 -11.56 -29.81 -3.34
C LEU A 181 -11.38 -30.73 -2.14
N SER A 182 -11.85 -31.97 -2.26
CA SER A 182 -11.58 -33.01 -1.27
C SER A 182 -10.79 -34.17 -1.89
N ARG A 183 -9.76 -34.64 -1.18
CA ARG A 183 -8.97 -35.80 -1.61
C ARG A 183 -8.61 -36.68 -0.44
N LYS A 184 -8.96 -37.97 -0.53
CA LYS A 184 -8.57 -38.98 0.46
C LYS A 184 -7.18 -39.56 0.15
N GLY A 185 -6.26 -39.48 1.11
CA GLY A 185 -4.92 -40.03 0.97
C GLY A 185 -4.89 -41.54 1.12
N LYS A 186 -4.52 -42.28 0.05
CA LYS A 186 -4.48 -43.76 0.04
C LYS A 186 -3.59 -44.39 1.13
N LYS A 187 -2.57 -43.68 1.63
CA LYS A 187 -1.60 -44.19 2.63
C LYS A 187 -1.89 -43.75 4.07
N SER A 188 -2.54 -42.59 4.28
CA SER A 188 -2.74 -42.01 5.62
C SER A 188 -4.19 -42.05 6.09
N ASN A 189 -5.13 -42.47 5.23
CA ASN A 189 -6.58 -42.40 5.45
C ASN A 189 -7.13 -41.01 5.82
N LYS A 190 -6.30 -39.97 5.77
CA LYS A 190 -6.69 -38.58 6.03
C LYS A 190 -7.34 -37.97 4.79
N THR A 191 -8.47 -37.30 5.01
CA THR A 191 -9.13 -36.47 4.00
C THR A 191 -8.47 -35.09 4.02
N ILE A 192 -8.06 -34.63 2.85
CA ILE A 192 -7.55 -33.29 2.62
C ILE A 192 -8.71 -32.49 2.06
N GLU A 193 -9.10 -31.42 2.74
CA GLU A 193 -10.15 -30.50 2.30
C GLU A 193 -9.53 -29.12 2.08
N VAL A 194 -9.79 -28.57 0.89
CA VAL A 194 -9.37 -27.24 0.49
C VAL A 194 -10.61 -26.47 0.09
N LYS A 195 -10.77 -25.29 0.70
CA LYS A 195 -11.78 -24.31 0.33
C LYS A 195 -11.09 -23.15 -0.35
N CYS A 196 -11.51 -22.83 -1.56
CA CYS A 196 -11.02 -21.67 -2.28
C CYS A 196 -12.19 -20.83 -2.79
N MET A 197 -11.98 -19.52 -2.86
CA MET A 197 -12.97 -18.58 -3.35
C MET A 197 -12.47 -17.99 -4.67
N ARG A 198 -13.32 -18.01 -5.69
CA ARG A 198 -12.99 -17.40 -6.98
C ARG A 198 -13.16 -15.89 -6.88
N THR A 199 -12.16 -15.16 -7.38
CA THR A 199 -12.14 -13.71 -7.46
C THR A 199 -11.86 -13.29 -8.91
N ASN A 200 -12.00 -12.00 -9.20
CA ASN A 200 -11.58 -11.43 -10.50
C ASN A 200 -10.06 -11.48 -10.72
N GLU A 201 -9.28 -11.80 -9.68
CA GLU A 201 -7.82 -11.95 -9.72
C GLU A 201 -7.37 -13.41 -9.78
N GLY A 202 -8.31 -14.37 -9.74
CA GLY A 202 -8.01 -15.80 -9.77
C GLY A 202 -8.77 -16.59 -8.70
N SER A 203 -8.07 -17.45 -7.96
CA SER A 203 -8.65 -18.23 -6.86
C SER A 203 -7.82 -18.03 -5.60
N VAL A 204 -8.48 -17.64 -4.51
CA VAL A 204 -7.86 -17.43 -3.20
C VAL A 204 -8.13 -18.65 -2.33
N VAL A 205 -7.08 -19.25 -1.78
CA VAL A 205 -7.21 -20.38 -0.85
C VAL A 205 -7.45 -19.87 0.56
N LEU A 206 -8.49 -20.34 1.23
CA LEU A 206 -8.86 -19.85 2.56
C LEU A 206 -7.98 -20.47 3.66
N LYS A 207 -7.71 -19.66 4.70
CA LYS A 207 -7.05 -20.08 5.94
C LYS A 207 -7.79 -21.31 6.52
N ASN A 208 -7.04 -22.33 6.91
CA ASN A 208 -7.50 -23.69 7.32
C ASN A 208 -7.73 -24.71 6.19
N SER A 209 -7.48 -24.36 4.93
CA SER A 209 -7.35 -25.36 3.87
C SER A 209 -6.08 -26.19 4.10
N MET A 210 -6.23 -27.49 4.36
CA MET A 210 -5.09 -28.37 4.54
C MET A 210 -4.49 -28.67 3.16
N TYR A 211 -3.22 -28.36 2.94
CA TYR A 211 -2.47 -28.86 1.79
C TYR A 211 -1.25 -29.64 2.28
N ARG A 212 -0.88 -30.69 1.56
CA ARG A 212 0.34 -31.45 1.81
C ARG A 212 1.39 -31.02 0.79
N ARG A 213 2.46 -30.37 1.23
CA ARG A 213 3.66 -30.14 0.42
C ARG A 213 4.25 -31.52 0.05
N LYS A 214 4.49 -31.74 -1.24
CA LYS A 214 5.04 -33.01 -1.76
C LYS A 214 6.53 -33.08 -1.52
#